data_AF-A0A0S8DV83-F1
#
_entry.id   AF-A0A0S8DV83-F1
#
_cell.length_a   1.000
_cell.length_b   1.000
_cell.length_c   1.000
_cell.angle_alpha   90.00
_cell.angle_beta   90.00
_cell.angle_gamma   90.00
#
_symmetry.space_group_name_H-M   'P 1'
#
loop_
_entity.id
_entity.type
_entity.pdbx_description
1 polymer ?
#
loop_
_entity_poly.entity_id
_entity_poly.type
_entity_poly.pdbx_seq_one_letter_code
_entity_poly.pdbx_strand_id
1 'polypeptide(L)'
;MKGRFDLLRKGLNYISGMFSNDMGIDLGTASTLVYVKGEGIVLCEPSVVAIQKGTSNVLAVGEEAKRMLGRTPGSIIAIRPMKDGVIADFEITESMLRYFIKKVHNRKVLVRPRMVIAIPSGITEVEKRAVKDSAERAGAREVYLVEEPIAAAIGVGLPIQEPAGNMIIDIGGGTTEMAVVSLADIVFSKSIRIGGDEMDDAIIQHLKKTYNLMIGERTAEEIKIKIGSAYPLEEELTMEVR
;
A
#
# COMPACT_ATOMS: atom_id res chain seq x y z
N MET A 1 39.01 -14.76 -11.29
CA MET A 1 38.72 -13.49 -10.57
C MET A 1 37.27 -13.31 -10.09
N LYS A 2 36.25 -13.96 -10.69
CA LYS A 2 34.83 -13.82 -10.25
C LYS A 2 34.51 -14.40 -8.86
N GLY A 3 35.05 -15.58 -8.51
CA GLY A 3 34.68 -16.26 -7.24
C GLY A 3 35.14 -15.56 -5.96
N ARG A 4 36.28 -14.84 -5.98
CA ARG A 4 36.80 -14.13 -4.79
C ARG A 4 36.01 -12.85 -4.48
N PHE A 5 35.45 -12.22 -5.51
CA PHE A 5 34.57 -11.04 -5.39
C PHE A 5 33.19 -11.42 -4.84
N ASP A 6 32.64 -12.57 -5.25
CA ASP A 6 31.34 -13.05 -4.73
C ASP A 6 31.41 -13.48 -3.25
N LEU A 7 32.52 -14.07 -2.81
CA LEU A 7 32.76 -14.41 -1.41
C LEU A 7 32.87 -13.16 -0.51
N LEU A 8 33.56 -12.11 -0.98
CA LEU A 8 33.64 -10.83 -0.28
C LEU A 8 32.28 -10.13 -0.22
N ARG A 9 31.49 -10.18 -1.30
CA ARG A 9 30.14 -9.63 -1.36
C ARG A 9 29.18 -10.36 -0.42
N LYS A 10 29.28 -11.69 -0.33
CA LYS A 10 28.52 -12.52 0.63
C LYS A 10 28.90 -12.21 2.08
N GLY A 11 30.20 -12.05 2.38
CA GLY A 11 30.67 -11.66 3.72
C GLY A 11 30.20 -10.27 4.15
N LEU A 12 30.24 -9.29 3.23
CA LEU A 12 29.75 -7.93 3.48
C LEU A 12 28.22 -7.88 3.65
N ASN A 13 27.49 -8.70 2.91
CA ASN A 13 26.03 -8.87 3.07
C ASN A 13 25.68 -9.55 4.41
N TYR A 14 26.51 -10.47 4.90
CA TYR A 14 26.31 -11.13 6.20
C TYR A 14 26.47 -10.15 7.37
N ILE A 15 27.54 -9.34 7.35
CA ILE A 15 27.81 -8.34 8.40
C ILE A 15 26.78 -7.20 8.36
N SER A 16 26.38 -6.73 7.18
CA SER A 16 25.28 -5.76 7.06
C SER A 16 23.92 -6.34 7.47
N GLY A 17 23.72 -7.66 7.32
CA GLY A 17 22.53 -8.37 7.77
C GLY A 17 22.35 -8.44 9.28
N MET A 18 23.42 -8.29 10.07
CA MET A 18 23.32 -8.19 11.54
C MET A 18 22.82 -6.82 12.02
N PHE A 19 22.84 -5.81 11.15
CA PHE A 19 22.44 -4.42 11.45
C PHE A 19 21.27 -3.91 10.59
N SER A 20 20.74 -4.72 9.66
CA SER A 20 19.56 -4.38 8.87
C SER A 20 18.31 -5.00 9.48
N ASN A 21 17.35 -4.19 9.87
CA ASN A 21 16.07 -4.70 10.34
C ASN A 21 15.23 -5.10 9.11
N ASP A 22 14.88 -6.38 9.01
CA ASP A 22 14.00 -6.86 7.93
C ASP A 22 12.64 -6.15 8.01
N MET A 23 12.05 -5.87 6.84
CA MET A 23 10.81 -5.11 6.73
C MET A 23 9.70 -5.93 6.07
N GLY A 24 8.48 -5.79 6.58
CA GLY A 24 7.24 -6.10 5.86
C GLY A 24 6.64 -4.80 5.34
N ILE A 25 6.19 -4.79 4.09
CA ILE A 25 5.49 -3.65 3.49
C ILE A 25 4.15 -4.13 2.94
N ASP A 26 3.10 -3.46 3.37
CA ASP A 26 1.81 -3.48 2.69
C ASP A 26 1.74 -2.21 1.84
N LEU A 27 1.71 -2.39 0.52
CA LEU A 27 1.74 -1.30 -0.46
C LEU A 27 0.33 -1.07 -1.02
N GLY A 28 -0.59 -0.68 -0.13
CA GLY A 28 -1.98 -0.48 -0.47
C GLY A 28 -2.23 0.77 -1.34
N THR A 29 -3.35 0.75 -2.07
CA THR A 29 -3.82 1.86 -2.91
C THR A 29 -4.03 3.16 -2.12
N ALA A 30 -4.56 3.05 -0.90
CA ALA A 30 -4.88 4.19 -0.03
C ALA A 30 -3.77 4.50 0.99
N SER A 31 -3.18 3.46 1.57
CA SER A 31 -2.18 3.56 2.64
C SER A 31 -1.06 2.56 2.47
N THR A 32 0.13 2.93 2.91
CA THR A 32 1.29 2.07 3.03
C THR A 32 1.57 1.82 4.51
N LEU A 33 1.73 0.55 4.88
CA LEU A 33 2.14 0.14 6.22
C LEU A 33 3.53 -0.48 6.17
N VAL A 34 4.34 -0.20 7.19
CA VAL A 34 5.66 -0.80 7.35
C VAL A 34 5.78 -1.48 8.70
N TYR A 35 6.02 -2.78 8.64
CA TYR A 35 6.41 -3.61 9.77
C TYR A 35 7.93 -3.76 9.82
N VAL A 36 8.51 -3.68 11.01
CA VAL A 36 9.93 -3.96 11.24
C VAL A 36 10.06 -5.13 12.21
N LYS A 37 10.87 -6.12 11.82
CA LYS A 37 11.10 -7.31 12.62
C LYS A 37 11.62 -6.95 14.02
N GLY A 38 10.85 -7.30 15.04
CA GLY A 38 11.16 -7.03 16.45
C GLY A 38 10.65 -5.69 16.98
N GLU A 39 10.12 -4.82 16.11
CA GLU A 39 9.56 -3.51 16.50
C GLU A 39 8.05 -3.42 16.29
N GLY A 40 7.49 -4.20 15.35
CA GLY A 40 6.06 -4.14 15.03
C GLY A 40 5.77 -3.22 13.85
N ILE A 41 4.54 -2.71 13.76
CA ILE A 41 4.16 -1.70 12.77
C ILE A 41 4.73 -0.35 13.22
N VAL A 42 5.68 0.17 12.46
CA VAL A 42 6.38 1.44 12.77
C VAL A 42 5.91 2.60 11.90
N LEU A 43 5.15 2.31 10.84
CA LEU A 43 4.64 3.31 9.91
C LEU A 43 3.28 2.90 9.38
N CYS A 44 2.36 3.85 9.34
CA CYS A 44 1.08 3.77 8.65
C CYS A 44 0.80 5.16 8.06
N GLU A 45 1.01 5.33 6.76
CA GLU A 45 0.84 6.62 6.09
C GLU A 45 0.08 6.47 4.77
N PRO A 46 -0.61 7.52 4.30
CA PRO A 46 -1.23 7.53 2.99
C PRO A 46 -0.23 7.20 1.86
N SER A 47 -0.67 6.42 0.87
CA SER A 47 0.08 6.14 -0.36
C SER A 47 0.01 7.33 -1.32
N VAL A 48 0.47 8.50 -0.88
CA VAL A 48 0.41 9.76 -1.61
C VAL A 48 1.78 10.41 -1.63
N VAL A 49 2.18 10.92 -2.80
CA VAL A 49 3.45 11.61 -3.01
C VAL A 49 3.18 12.96 -3.66
N ALA A 50 3.75 14.02 -3.09
CA ALA A 50 3.76 15.35 -3.68
C ALA A 50 5.09 15.58 -4.42
N ILE A 51 5.02 15.90 -5.70
CA ILE A 51 6.18 16.15 -6.56
C ILE A 51 6.12 17.56 -7.16
N GLN A 52 7.29 18.11 -7.49
CA GLN A 52 7.36 19.31 -8.33
C GLN A 52 6.94 18.96 -9.76
N LYS A 53 5.98 19.71 -10.31
CA LYS A 53 5.39 19.48 -11.63
C LYS A 53 6.47 19.42 -12.72
N GLY A 54 6.42 18.36 -13.53
CA GLY A 54 7.37 18.12 -14.61
C GLY A 54 8.71 17.52 -14.17
N THR A 55 8.82 17.09 -12.91
CA THR A 55 10.02 16.44 -12.35
C THR A 55 9.63 15.26 -11.47
N SER A 56 10.57 14.35 -11.19
CA SER A 56 10.41 13.30 -10.17
C SER A 56 10.91 13.74 -8.78
N ASN A 57 11.06 15.06 -8.56
CA ASN A 57 11.53 15.61 -7.29
C ASN A 57 10.41 15.57 -6.24
N VAL A 58 10.55 14.65 -5.29
CA VAL A 58 9.61 14.47 -4.18
C VAL A 58 9.76 15.59 -3.16
N LEU A 59 8.66 16.30 -2.93
CA LEU A 59 8.55 17.38 -1.94
C LEU A 59 8.02 16.85 -0.60
N ALA A 60 7.05 15.92 -0.65
CA ALA A 60 6.46 15.30 0.52
C ALA A 60 5.91 13.90 0.20
N VAL A 61 5.76 13.06 1.22
CA VAL A 61 5.15 11.72 1.16
C VAL A 61 4.21 11.56 2.34
N GLY A 62 3.16 10.74 2.20
CA GLY A 62 2.29 10.37 3.31
C GLY A 62 1.32 11.48 3.68
N GLU A 63 1.17 11.74 4.98
CA GLU A 63 0.20 12.70 5.53
C GLU A 63 0.43 14.14 5.03
N GLU A 64 1.69 14.52 4.85
CA GLU A 64 2.02 15.84 4.30
C GLU A 64 1.58 15.97 2.84
N ALA A 65 1.76 14.92 2.04
CA ALA A 65 1.31 14.90 0.65
C ALA A 65 -0.22 14.78 0.54
N LYS A 66 -0.88 13.95 1.38
CA LYS A 66 -2.35 13.80 1.40
C LYS A 66 -3.05 15.14 1.68
N ARG A 67 -2.51 15.96 2.57
CA ARG A 67 -3.04 17.31 2.87
C ARG A 67 -3.01 18.26 1.68
N MET A 68 -2.17 17.99 0.68
CA MET A 68 -2.03 18.81 -0.53
C MET A 68 -3.01 18.39 -1.64
N LEU A 69 -3.64 17.22 -1.57
CA LEU A 69 -4.58 16.74 -2.60
C LEU A 69 -5.73 17.74 -2.81
N GLY A 70 -5.93 18.15 -4.07
CA GLY A 70 -6.94 19.15 -4.46
C GLY A 70 -6.65 20.58 -3.99
N ARG A 71 -5.48 20.83 -3.39
CA ARG A 71 -5.09 22.13 -2.80
C ARG A 71 -3.69 22.60 -3.21
N THR A 72 -3.05 21.95 -4.18
CA THR A 72 -1.71 22.33 -4.64
C THR A 72 -1.73 23.59 -5.50
N PRO A 73 -0.71 24.47 -5.38
CA PRO A 73 -0.44 25.47 -6.42
C PRO A 73 -0.02 24.77 -7.72
N GLY A 74 -0.12 25.46 -8.86
CA GLY A 74 0.11 24.86 -10.18
C GLY A 74 1.50 24.25 -10.42
N SER A 75 2.48 24.50 -9.54
CA SER A 75 3.84 23.96 -9.57
C SER A 75 4.01 22.63 -8.80
N ILE A 76 3.01 22.17 -8.04
CA ILE A 76 3.07 20.95 -7.24
C ILE A 76 1.92 20.02 -7.65
N ILE A 77 2.19 18.73 -7.73
CA ILE A 77 1.18 17.71 -7.99
C ILE A 77 1.27 16.66 -6.89
N ALA A 78 0.14 16.36 -6.25
CA ALA A 78 0.00 15.24 -5.33
C ALA A 78 -0.63 14.06 -6.09
N ILE A 79 0.00 12.89 -6.03
CA ILE A 79 -0.30 11.71 -6.85
C ILE A 79 -0.35 10.47 -5.95
N ARG A 80 -1.30 9.56 -6.19
CA ARG A 80 -1.27 8.19 -5.67
C ARG A 80 -0.52 7.33 -6.67
N PRO A 81 0.69 6.81 -6.35
CA PRO A 81 1.47 6.02 -7.30
C PRO A 81 0.98 4.57 -7.41
N MET A 82 0.13 4.15 -6.47
CA MET A 82 -0.61 2.89 -6.47
C MET A 82 -2.04 3.13 -6.95
N LYS A 83 -2.55 2.26 -7.81
CA LYS A 83 -3.95 2.25 -8.25
C LYS A 83 -4.44 0.82 -8.39
N ASP A 84 -5.63 0.52 -7.88
CA ASP A 84 -6.24 -0.82 -7.95
C ASP A 84 -5.29 -1.94 -7.49
N GLY A 85 -4.48 -1.71 -6.46
CA GLY A 85 -3.50 -2.68 -5.93
C GLY A 85 -2.22 -2.84 -6.76
N VAL A 86 -2.08 -2.10 -7.88
CA VAL A 86 -0.92 -2.18 -8.77
C VAL A 86 -0.16 -0.86 -8.84
N ILE A 87 1.12 -0.93 -9.24
CA ILE A 87 1.94 0.28 -9.43
C ILE A 87 1.52 0.98 -10.72
N ALA A 88 0.97 2.19 -10.59
CA ALA A 88 0.64 3.05 -11.71
C ALA A 88 1.83 3.91 -12.17
N ASP A 89 2.73 4.27 -11.24
CA ASP A 89 3.95 5.03 -11.54
C ASP A 89 5.17 4.44 -10.80
N PHE A 90 6.09 3.84 -11.57
CA PHE A 90 7.25 3.14 -11.03
C PHE A 90 8.28 4.09 -10.37
N GLU A 91 8.51 5.28 -10.93
CA GLU A 91 9.51 6.22 -10.42
C GLU A 91 9.03 6.87 -9.11
N ILE A 92 7.75 7.23 -9.07
CA ILE A 92 7.13 7.80 -7.87
C ILE A 92 7.04 6.72 -6.78
N THR A 93 6.67 5.48 -7.11
CA THR A 93 6.66 4.36 -6.15
C THR A 93 8.05 4.08 -5.60
N GLU A 94 9.09 4.03 -6.44
CA GLU A 94 10.47 3.87 -5.99
C GLU A 94 10.86 4.98 -5.01
N SER A 95 10.51 6.22 -5.32
CA SER A 95 10.82 7.37 -4.47
C SER A 95 10.06 7.32 -3.14
N MET A 96 8.82 6.86 -3.14
CA MET A 96 8.00 6.62 -1.95
C MET A 96 8.60 5.52 -1.06
N LEU A 97 8.93 4.36 -1.64
CA LEU A 97 9.57 3.26 -0.92
C LEU A 97 10.92 3.69 -0.34
N ARG A 98 11.73 4.43 -1.11
CA ARG A 98 13.01 4.99 -0.66
C ARG A 98 12.83 5.94 0.51
N TYR A 99 11.78 6.77 0.49
CA TYR A 99 11.43 7.64 1.62
C TYR A 99 11.09 6.82 2.86
N PHE A 100 10.24 5.81 2.77
CA PHE A 100 9.86 4.97 3.90
C PHE A 100 11.03 4.17 4.48
N ILE A 101 11.88 3.58 3.63
CA ILE A 101 13.11 2.91 4.07
C ILE A 101 13.99 3.87 4.89
N LYS A 102 14.20 5.10 4.39
CA LYS A 102 15.01 6.12 5.07
C LYS A 102 14.38 6.61 6.38
N LYS A 103 13.05 6.78 6.40
CA LYS A 103 12.29 7.24 7.57
C LYS A 103 12.39 6.23 8.72
N VAL A 104 12.18 4.96 8.42
CA VAL A 104 12.24 3.87 9.39
C VAL A 104 13.67 3.62 9.91
N HIS A 105 14.68 3.68 9.04
CA HIS A 105 16.07 3.41 9.43
C HIS A 105 16.81 4.65 9.98
N ASN A 106 16.08 5.69 10.36
CA ASN A 106 16.59 6.96 10.92
C ASN A 106 17.81 7.50 10.14
N ARG A 107 17.70 7.54 8.80
CA ARG A 107 18.73 8.07 7.88
C ARG A 107 20.10 7.38 7.93
N LYS A 108 20.22 6.16 8.49
CA LYS A 108 21.46 5.37 8.36
C LYS A 108 21.67 5.00 6.89
N VAL A 109 22.55 5.74 6.21
CA VAL A 109 22.76 5.74 4.75
C VAL A 109 23.21 4.38 4.18
N LEU A 110 23.62 3.43 5.03
CA LEU A 110 24.21 2.17 4.60
C LEU A 110 23.33 0.93 4.85
N VAL A 111 22.06 1.08 5.20
CA VAL A 111 21.17 -0.07 5.44
C VAL A 111 20.46 -0.49 4.16
N ARG A 112 20.56 -1.77 3.82
CA ARG A 112 19.87 -2.42 2.70
C ARG A 112 19.03 -3.57 3.25
N PRO A 113 17.78 -3.32 3.66
CA PRO A 113 16.95 -4.33 4.31
C PRO A 113 16.53 -5.42 3.34
N ARG A 114 16.17 -6.59 3.87
CA ARG A 114 15.32 -7.53 3.14
C ARG A 114 13.88 -7.13 3.35
N MET A 115 13.07 -7.27 2.31
CA MET A 115 11.69 -6.81 2.29
C MET A 115 10.76 -7.96 1.91
N VAL A 116 9.65 -8.08 2.63
CA VAL A 116 8.47 -8.85 2.21
C VAL A 116 7.40 -7.85 1.81
N ILE A 117 6.85 -7.96 0.61
CA ILE A 117 5.83 -7.03 0.10
C ILE A 117 4.56 -7.80 -0.24
N ALA A 118 3.43 -7.36 0.32
CA ALA A 118 2.11 -7.89 -0.04
C ALA A 118 1.72 -7.44 -1.46
N ILE A 119 1.17 -8.36 -2.25
CA ILE A 119 0.69 -8.12 -3.61
C ILE A 119 -0.70 -8.73 -3.81
N PRO A 120 -1.60 -8.10 -4.58
CA PRO A 120 -2.94 -8.64 -4.82
C PRO A 120 -2.89 -10.00 -5.52
N SER A 121 -3.90 -10.84 -5.28
CA SER A 121 -3.96 -12.18 -5.89
C SER A 121 -4.14 -12.16 -7.42
N GLY A 122 -4.74 -11.08 -7.94
CA GLY A 122 -5.00 -10.88 -9.36
C GLY A 122 -3.87 -10.18 -10.13
N ILE A 123 -2.72 -9.92 -9.50
CA ILE A 123 -1.61 -9.17 -10.10
C ILE A 123 -0.93 -9.97 -11.24
N THR A 124 -0.58 -9.28 -12.32
CA THR A 124 0.12 -9.88 -13.46
C THR A 124 1.62 -10.05 -13.19
N GLU A 125 2.29 -10.96 -13.91
CA GLU A 125 3.75 -11.15 -13.77
C GLU A 125 4.57 -9.89 -14.08
N VAL A 126 4.07 -9.03 -14.97
CA VAL A 126 4.72 -7.74 -15.29
C VAL A 126 4.64 -6.80 -14.07
N GLU A 127 3.49 -6.74 -13.42
CA GLU A 127 3.28 -5.92 -12.22
C GLU A 127 4.04 -6.50 -11.01
N LYS A 128 4.06 -7.83 -10.81
CA LYS A 128 4.89 -8.49 -9.78
C LYS A 128 6.37 -8.10 -9.92
N ARG A 129 6.87 -8.16 -11.16
CA ARG A 129 8.25 -7.76 -11.46
C ARG A 129 8.49 -6.28 -11.18
N ALA A 130 7.54 -5.43 -11.52
CA ALA A 130 7.66 -4.00 -11.24
C ALA A 130 7.74 -3.68 -9.74
N VAL A 131 6.91 -4.32 -8.90
CA VAL A 131 6.99 -4.18 -7.44
C VAL A 131 8.37 -4.54 -6.93
N LYS A 132 8.89 -5.67 -7.40
CA LYS A 132 10.24 -6.14 -7.05
C LYS A 132 11.32 -5.16 -7.48
N ASP A 133 11.30 -4.73 -8.74
CA ASP A 133 12.29 -3.81 -9.31
C ASP A 133 12.27 -2.45 -8.60
N SER A 134 11.08 -1.89 -8.31
CA SER A 134 10.93 -0.64 -7.57
C SER A 134 11.51 -0.75 -6.15
N ALA A 135 11.26 -1.85 -5.44
CA ALA A 135 11.80 -2.06 -4.09
C ALA A 135 13.32 -2.25 -4.08
N GLU A 136 13.86 -3.02 -5.03
CA GLU A 136 15.32 -3.20 -5.18
C GLU A 136 16.03 -1.88 -5.50
N ARG A 137 15.46 -1.06 -6.41
CA ARG A 137 16.00 0.27 -6.73
C ARG A 137 15.87 1.24 -5.56
N ALA A 138 14.79 1.16 -4.80
CA ALA A 138 14.57 1.97 -3.59
C ALA A 138 15.63 1.73 -2.51
N GLY A 139 16.27 0.56 -2.49
CA GLY A 139 17.40 0.24 -1.62
C GLY A 139 17.36 -1.15 -0.99
N ALA A 140 16.36 -1.97 -1.31
CA ALA A 140 16.28 -3.34 -0.80
C ALA A 140 17.50 -4.17 -1.23
N ARG A 141 17.90 -5.12 -0.39
CA ARG A 141 18.90 -6.13 -0.74
C ARG A 141 18.26 -7.34 -1.42
N GLU A 142 17.13 -7.78 -0.87
CA GLU A 142 16.34 -8.91 -1.34
C GLU A 142 14.86 -8.57 -1.12
N VAL A 143 14.03 -8.96 -2.07
CA VAL A 143 12.59 -8.71 -2.04
C VAL A 143 11.86 -10.03 -2.25
N TYR A 144 10.98 -10.33 -1.30
CA TYR A 144 10.04 -11.45 -1.33
C TYR A 144 8.65 -10.87 -1.51
N LEU A 145 7.83 -11.54 -2.31
CA LEU A 145 6.44 -11.17 -2.51
C LEU A 145 5.58 -12.19 -1.77
N VAL A 146 4.50 -11.73 -1.15
CA VAL A 146 3.49 -12.56 -0.52
C VAL A 146 2.12 -12.16 -1.06
N GLU A 147 1.28 -13.15 -1.35
CA GLU A 147 -0.09 -12.90 -1.78
C GLU A 147 -0.87 -12.25 -0.61
N GLU A 148 -1.49 -11.11 -0.88
CA GLU A 148 -2.21 -10.29 0.09
C GLU A 148 -3.29 -11.07 0.85
N PRO A 149 -4.11 -11.96 0.23
CA PRO A 149 -5.07 -12.76 0.98
C PRO A 149 -4.42 -13.70 2.00
N ILE A 150 -3.21 -14.20 1.73
CA ILE A 150 -2.47 -15.04 2.68
C ILE A 150 -1.95 -14.18 3.84
N ALA A 151 -1.40 -13.00 3.53
CA ALA A 151 -0.94 -12.07 4.56
C ALA A 151 -2.10 -11.61 5.45
N ALA A 152 -3.24 -11.27 4.86
CA ALA A 152 -4.46 -10.90 5.58
C ALA A 152 -4.97 -12.05 6.45
N ALA A 153 -5.02 -13.28 5.92
CA ALA A 153 -5.51 -14.45 6.66
C ALA A 153 -4.62 -14.78 7.87
N ILE A 154 -3.30 -14.66 7.71
CA ILE A 154 -2.35 -14.75 8.83
C ILE A 154 -2.61 -13.62 9.84
N GLY A 155 -2.80 -12.38 9.35
CA GLY A 155 -3.01 -11.19 10.18
C GLY A 155 -4.25 -11.29 11.08
N VAL A 156 -5.33 -11.92 10.61
CA VAL A 156 -6.55 -12.15 11.40
C VAL A 156 -6.55 -13.47 12.19
N GLY A 157 -5.48 -14.26 12.09
CA GLY A 157 -5.33 -15.51 12.84
C GLY A 157 -6.16 -16.68 12.31
N LEU A 158 -6.51 -16.71 11.02
CA LEU A 158 -7.21 -17.85 10.42
C LEU A 158 -6.30 -19.09 10.41
N PRO A 159 -6.82 -20.30 10.70
CA PRO A 159 -6.06 -21.54 10.71
C PRO A 159 -5.82 -22.06 9.28
N ILE A 160 -5.13 -21.26 8.46
CA ILE A 160 -4.94 -21.55 7.03
C ILE A 160 -4.12 -22.80 6.75
N GLN A 161 -3.35 -23.31 7.72
CA GLN A 161 -2.54 -24.52 7.62
C GLN A 161 -3.37 -25.81 7.72
N GLU A 162 -4.62 -25.72 8.19
CA GLU A 162 -5.51 -26.85 8.35
C GLU A 162 -6.18 -27.23 7.02
N PRO A 163 -6.65 -28.48 6.86
CA PRO A 163 -7.41 -28.91 5.67
C PRO A 163 -8.81 -28.28 5.58
N ALA A 164 -9.22 -27.47 6.56
CA ALA A 164 -10.44 -26.70 6.49
C ALA A 164 -10.29 -25.55 5.47
N GLY A 165 -11.37 -25.26 4.74
CA GLY A 165 -11.43 -24.09 3.86
C GLY A 165 -11.76 -22.83 4.67
N ASN A 166 -10.90 -21.82 4.58
CA ASN A 166 -11.07 -20.52 5.23
C ASN A 166 -11.31 -19.48 4.15
N MET A 167 -12.41 -18.74 4.22
CA MET A 167 -12.68 -17.63 3.30
C MET A 167 -12.24 -16.31 3.94
N ILE A 168 -11.51 -15.50 3.18
CA ILE A 168 -11.17 -14.13 3.54
C ILE A 168 -11.64 -13.17 2.45
N ILE A 169 -12.10 -12.01 2.90
CA ILE A 169 -12.52 -10.89 2.05
C ILE A 169 -11.83 -9.65 2.59
N ASP A 170 -10.92 -9.08 1.81
CA ASP A 170 -10.19 -7.86 2.11
C ASP A 170 -10.74 -6.73 1.23
N ILE A 171 -11.30 -5.70 1.86
CA ILE A 171 -11.88 -4.53 1.18
C ILE A 171 -10.93 -3.35 1.37
N GLY A 172 -10.10 -3.13 0.36
CA GLY A 172 -9.10 -2.07 0.35
C GLY A 172 -9.60 -0.76 -0.26
N GLY A 173 -8.63 0.10 -0.59
CA GLY A 173 -8.91 1.40 -1.21
C GLY A 173 -9.45 1.29 -2.65
N GLY A 174 -8.77 0.53 -3.52
CA GLY A 174 -9.16 0.40 -4.94
C GLY A 174 -9.58 -0.99 -5.37
N THR A 175 -9.47 -1.98 -4.48
CA THR A 175 -9.78 -3.38 -4.77
C THR A 175 -10.47 -4.05 -3.59
N THR A 176 -11.24 -5.08 -3.90
CA THR A 176 -11.67 -6.08 -2.94
C THR A 176 -11.07 -7.41 -3.37
N GLU A 177 -10.24 -8.00 -2.50
CA GLU A 177 -9.64 -9.32 -2.69
C GLU A 177 -10.45 -10.36 -1.93
N MET A 178 -10.82 -11.45 -2.58
CA MET A 178 -11.51 -12.58 -1.98
C MET A 178 -10.70 -13.84 -2.22
N ALA A 179 -10.48 -14.64 -1.18
CA ALA A 179 -9.82 -15.93 -1.32
C ALA A 179 -10.41 -17.00 -0.42
N VAL A 180 -10.35 -18.25 -0.89
CA VAL A 180 -10.53 -19.45 -0.08
C VAL A 180 -9.17 -20.12 0.08
N VAL A 181 -8.72 -20.29 1.31
CA VAL A 181 -7.39 -20.79 1.67
C VAL A 181 -7.53 -22.09 2.47
N SER A 182 -6.71 -23.08 2.14
CA SER A 182 -6.60 -24.34 2.88
C SER A 182 -5.20 -24.93 2.70
N LEU A 183 -4.66 -25.62 3.71
CA LEU A 183 -3.31 -26.18 3.67
C LEU A 183 -2.22 -25.17 3.24
N ALA A 184 -2.37 -23.92 3.70
CA ALA A 184 -1.55 -22.75 3.37
C ALA A 184 -1.51 -22.35 1.89
N ASP A 185 -2.44 -22.87 1.09
CA ASP A 185 -2.52 -22.59 -0.33
C ASP A 185 -3.86 -21.93 -0.68
N ILE A 186 -3.84 -21.10 -1.72
CA ILE A 186 -5.05 -20.45 -2.24
C ILE A 186 -5.76 -21.44 -3.16
N VAL A 187 -6.91 -21.95 -2.71
CA VAL A 187 -7.76 -22.86 -3.49
C VAL A 187 -8.54 -22.09 -4.56
N PHE A 188 -9.00 -20.90 -4.21
CA PHE A 188 -9.71 -20.00 -5.11
C PHE A 188 -9.42 -18.55 -4.72
N SER A 189 -9.22 -17.69 -5.71
CA SER A 189 -9.15 -16.25 -5.48
C SER A 189 -9.93 -15.48 -6.54
N LYS A 190 -10.40 -14.30 -6.15
CA LYS A 190 -11.02 -13.32 -7.03
C LYS A 190 -10.71 -11.92 -6.54
N SER A 191 -10.14 -11.12 -7.43
CA SER A 191 -9.96 -9.69 -7.25
C SER A 191 -11.02 -8.94 -8.05
N ILE A 192 -11.62 -7.90 -7.46
CA ILE A 192 -12.45 -6.94 -8.17
C ILE A 192 -11.96 -5.51 -7.89
N ARG A 193 -12.01 -4.64 -8.89
CA ARG A 193 -11.65 -3.22 -8.80
C ARG A 193 -12.81 -2.41 -8.27
N ILE A 194 -13.22 -2.75 -7.05
CA ILE A 194 -14.25 -2.07 -6.27
C ILE A 194 -13.76 -2.08 -4.83
N GLY A 195 -13.60 -0.91 -4.24
CA GLY A 195 -13.20 -0.71 -2.85
C GLY A 195 -13.71 0.61 -2.33
N GLY A 196 -12.93 1.22 -1.43
CA GLY A 196 -13.25 2.52 -0.84
C GLY A 196 -13.35 3.68 -1.83
N ASP A 197 -12.57 3.68 -2.92
CA ASP A 197 -12.51 4.73 -3.92
C ASP A 197 -13.84 4.78 -4.71
N GLU A 198 -14.38 3.63 -5.12
CA GLU A 198 -15.69 3.55 -5.81
C GLU A 198 -16.85 3.96 -4.89
N MET A 199 -16.75 3.71 -3.58
CA MET A 199 -17.72 4.19 -2.60
C MET A 199 -17.70 5.71 -2.50
N ASP A 200 -16.52 6.32 -2.51
CA ASP A 200 -16.37 7.78 -2.49
C ASP A 200 -16.95 8.40 -3.77
N ASP A 201 -16.65 7.83 -4.93
CA ASP A 201 -17.23 8.24 -6.20
C ASP A 201 -18.76 8.14 -6.19
N ALA A 202 -19.33 7.07 -5.64
CA ALA A 202 -20.77 6.92 -5.51
C ALA A 202 -21.40 8.04 -4.66
N ILE A 203 -20.74 8.45 -3.57
CA ILE A 203 -21.15 9.57 -2.71
C ILE A 203 -21.09 10.89 -3.48
N ILE A 204 -19.99 11.16 -4.20
CA ILE A 204 -19.82 12.37 -5.03
C ILE A 204 -20.95 12.45 -6.07
N GLN A 205 -21.19 11.35 -6.79
CA GLN A 205 -22.22 11.30 -7.83
C GLN A 205 -23.62 11.47 -7.24
N HIS A 206 -23.88 10.90 -6.06
CA HIS A 206 -25.15 11.07 -5.36
C HIS A 206 -25.39 12.54 -5.01
N LEU A 207 -24.41 13.21 -4.37
CA LEU A 207 -24.56 14.62 -3.98
C LEU A 207 -24.75 15.55 -5.18
N LYS A 208 -24.01 15.30 -6.27
CA LYS A 208 -24.15 16.04 -7.52
C LYS A 208 -25.53 15.88 -8.14
N LYS A 209 -26.09 14.66 -8.15
CA LYS A 209 -27.40 14.39 -8.78
C LYS A 209 -28.58 14.84 -7.93
N THR A 210 -28.52 14.62 -6.62
CA THR A 210 -29.64 14.86 -5.70
C THR A 210 -29.71 16.31 -5.24
N TYR A 211 -28.56 16.93 -4.98
CA TYR A 211 -28.47 18.26 -4.37
C TYR A 211 -27.81 19.32 -5.26
N ASN A 212 -27.38 18.94 -6.48
CA ASN A 212 -26.57 19.79 -7.37
C ASN A 212 -25.31 20.35 -6.68
N LEU A 213 -24.77 19.60 -5.71
CA LEU A 213 -23.60 19.97 -4.92
C LEU A 213 -22.39 19.16 -5.40
N MET A 214 -21.34 19.86 -5.82
CA MET A 214 -20.07 19.23 -6.18
C MET A 214 -19.13 19.24 -4.98
N ILE A 215 -18.67 18.05 -4.58
CA ILE A 215 -17.66 17.88 -3.54
C ILE A 215 -16.43 17.14 -4.10
N GLY A 216 -15.29 17.28 -3.43
CA GLY A 216 -14.08 16.53 -3.75
C GLY A 216 -13.98 15.19 -2.99
N GLU A 217 -13.05 14.33 -3.44
CA GLU A 217 -12.79 13.00 -2.87
C GLU A 217 -12.63 13.01 -1.36
N ARG A 218 -11.86 13.96 -0.80
CA ARG A 218 -11.65 14.05 0.65
C ARG A 218 -12.97 14.22 1.43
N THR A 219 -13.86 15.08 0.94
CA THR A 219 -15.15 15.30 1.59
C THR A 219 -16.03 14.05 1.48
N ALA A 220 -15.95 13.33 0.36
CA ALA A 220 -16.68 12.09 0.17
C ALA A 220 -16.18 10.98 1.11
N GLU A 221 -14.87 10.82 1.25
CA GLU A 221 -14.23 9.90 2.20
C GLU A 221 -14.63 10.24 3.64
N GLU A 222 -14.65 11.52 4.00
CA GLU A 222 -15.10 11.98 5.32
C GLU A 222 -16.58 11.63 5.58
N ILE A 223 -17.46 11.79 4.58
CA ILE A 223 -18.87 11.40 4.67
C ILE A 223 -18.99 9.87 4.84
N LYS A 224 -18.28 9.10 4.02
CA LYS A 224 -18.24 7.62 4.07
C LYS A 224 -17.89 7.14 5.47
N ILE A 225 -16.83 7.67 6.06
CA ILE A 225 -16.33 7.25 7.38
C ILE A 225 -17.28 7.69 8.50
N LYS A 226 -17.85 8.90 8.42
CA LYS A 226 -18.65 9.46 9.52
C LYS A 226 -20.08 8.94 9.57
N ILE A 227 -20.71 8.76 8.41
CA ILE A 227 -22.15 8.46 8.33
C ILE A 227 -22.50 7.34 7.34
N GLY A 228 -21.52 6.74 6.67
CA GLY A 228 -21.78 5.62 5.75
C GLY A 228 -22.17 4.34 6.48
N SER A 229 -23.16 3.62 5.94
CA SER A 229 -23.52 2.29 6.42
C SER A 229 -23.98 1.40 5.26
N ALA A 230 -23.63 0.11 5.32
CA ALA A 230 -24.11 -0.90 4.37
C ALA A 230 -25.43 -1.57 4.83
N TYR A 231 -25.87 -1.29 6.06
CA TYR A 231 -27.10 -1.83 6.64
C TYR A 231 -27.85 -0.73 7.41
N PRO A 232 -29.19 -0.75 7.45
CA PRO A 232 -29.96 0.25 8.19
C PRO A 232 -29.49 0.37 9.64
N LEU A 233 -29.30 1.60 10.11
CA LEU A 233 -28.98 1.89 11.51
C LEU A 233 -30.27 2.05 12.32
N GLU A 234 -30.21 1.79 13.62
CA GLU A 234 -31.34 2.10 14.52
C GLU A 234 -31.57 3.61 14.62
N GLU A 235 -30.48 4.40 14.65
CA GLU A 235 -30.50 5.86 14.61
C GLU A 235 -29.67 6.34 13.41
N GLU A 236 -30.29 7.15 12.55
CA GLU A 236 -29.63 7.71 11.37
C GLU A 236 -28.61 8.79 11.77
N LEU A 237 -27.39 8.65 11.24
CA LEU A 237 -26.33 9.64 11.43
C LEU A 237 -26.43 10.74 10.39
N THR A 238 -26.09 11.97 10.77
CA THR A 238 -26.13 13.13 9.86
C THR A 238 -24.83 13.91 9.90
N MET A 239 -24.49 14.54 8.78
CA MET A 239 -23.32 15.40 8.64
C MET A 239 -23.68 16.62 7.80
N GLU A 240 -23.29 17.81 8.26
CA GLU A 240 -23.38 19.03 7.46
C GLU A 240 -22.27 19.02 6.39
N VAL A 241 -22.65 19.25 5.13
CA VAL A 241 -21.73 19.36 3.99
C VAL A 241 -21.79 20.79 3.47
N ARG A 242 -20.63 21.45 3.39
CA ARG A 242 -20.48 22.83 2.92
C ARG A 242 -19.63 22.91 1.66
#